data_AF-A0A6J0ZX06-F1
#
_entry.id   AF-A0A6J0ZX06-F1
#
_cell.length_a   1.000
_cell.length_b   1.000
_cell.length_c   1.000
_cell.angle_alpha   90.00
_cell.angle_beta   90.00
_cell.angle_gamma   90.00
#
_symmetry.space_group_name_H-M   'P 1'
#
loop_
_entity.id
_entity.type
_entity.pdbx_description
1 polymer ?
#
loop_
_entity_poly.entity_id
_entity_poly.type
_entity_poly.pdbx_seq_one_letter_code
_entity_poly.pdbx_strand_id
1 'polypeptide(L)'
;MESGSVLQFLDNKSIFVIGATGFLAKIFVEKILRVQPNVKKLYLLLRAEDLKSATQRFHNEIIGKELFKVLKEKWGNNFNSFISEKITVVPGDISHEDLVLKNSKLEKELWREVDIVVNSAATTNFDERYDVALGLNALGAKHVLDFAKKCAKLKVFVHVSTAYVAGEKSGLILESSFSMGKTLNGVSGLDINVEMKVAEEELKQLQAQGASEKEITRVMKDLGTERARLFGWPNTYVFTKAMGEMLVGNFKGNLPLVIVRPAVVTSTFKEPFPGWIEGLRTIDSVIVGIGKGNITCFLGNPKVTVDLVS
;
A
#
# COMPACT_ATOMS: atom_id res chain seq x y z
N MET A 1 -8.46 -6.62 30.12
CA MET A 1 -8.11 -5.34 29.44
C MET A 1 -9.38 -4.89 28.74
N GLU A 2 -10.00 -3.81 29.22
CA GLU A 2 -11.16 -3.23 28.54
C GLU A 2 -10.72 -2.80 27.14
N SER A 3 -11.31 -3.39 26.09
CA SER A 3 -11.05 -2.94 24.72
C SER A 3 -11.72 -1.58 24.55
N GLY A 4 -10.98 -0.49 24.76
CA GLY A 4 -11.42 0.84 24.36
C GLY A 4 -11.80 0.83 22.87
N SER A 5 -12.77 1.65 22.48
CA SER A 5 -13.19 1.72 21.08
C SER A 5 -12.03 2.21 20.20
N VAL A 6 -11.98 1.79 18.93
CA VAL A 6 -10.96 2.27 17.97
C VAL A 6 -10.95 3.81 17.91
N LEU A 7 -12.12 4.45 18.06
CA LEU A 7 -12.23 5.90 18.13
C LEU A 7 -11.48 6.47 19.34
N GLN A 8 -11.64 5.90 20.53
CA GLN A 8 -10.88 6.32 21.73
C GLN A 8 -9.38 6.13 21.56
N PHE A 9 -8.94 5.04 20.92
CA PHE A 9 -7.51 4.83 20.65
C PHE A 9 -6.91 5.90 19.74
N LEU A 10 -7.68 6.35 18.74
CA LEU A 10 -7.28 7.35 17.75
C LEU A 10 -7.40 8.80 18.24
N ASP A 11 -8.02 9.01 19.40
CA ASP A 11 -8.17 10.34 20.00
C ASP A 11 -6.81 11.01 20.26
N ASN A 12 -6.65 12.24 19.78
CA ASN A 12 -5.42 13.04 19.89
C ASN A 12 -4.15 12.31 19.39
N LYS A 13 -4.28 11.37 18.45
CA LYS A 13 -3.15 10.68 17.82
C LYS A 13 -2.72 11.35 16.53
N SER A 14 -1.42 11.29 16.25
CA SER A 14 -0.91 11.59 14.91
C SER A 14 -0.63 10.32 14.13
N ILE A 15 -1.04 10.30 12.86
CA ILE A 15 -0.92 9.14 11.99
C ILE A 15 -0.07 9.51 10.77
N PHE A 16 0.96 8.72 10.48
CA PHE A 16 1.72 8.82 9.23
C PHE A 16 1.20 7.78 8.24
N VAL A 17 0.60 8.25 7.14
CA VAL A 17 -0.02 7.41 6.11
C VAL A 17 0.86 7.42 4.87
N ILE A 18 1.35 6.24 4.51
CA ILE A 18 2.16 6.00 3.32
C ILE A 18 1.26 5.37 2.26
N GLY A 19 1.30 5.90 1.04
CA GLY A 19 0.45 5.46 -0.06
C GLY A 19 -0.93 6.11 -0.06
N ALA A 20 -1.04 7.33 0.50
CA ALA A 20 -2.30 8.06 0.67
C ALA A 20 -3.02 8.41 -0.64
N THR A 21 -2.38 8.29 -1.80
CA THR A 21 -3.04 8.43 -3.12
C THR A 21 -3.66 7.12 -3.61
N GLY A 22 -3.38 5.99 -2.96
CA GLY A 22 -3.99 4.70 -3.24
C GLY A 22 -5.45 4.63 -2.79
N PHE A 23 -6.24 3.78 -3.44
CA PHE A 23 -7.69 3.68 -3.21
C PHE A 23 -8.07 3.42 -1.75
N LEU A 24 -7.55 2.34 -1.15
CA LEU A 24 -7.85 1.97 0.24
C LEU A 24 -7.35 3.03 1.25
N ALA A 25 -6.15 3.57 1.04
CA ALA A 25 -5.59 4.60 1.92
C ALA A 25 -6.39 5.91 1.87
N LYS A 26 -6.97 6.27 0.71
CA LYS A 26 -7.86 7.44 0.61
C LYS A 26 -9.15 7.24 1.41
N ILE A 27 -9.75 6.05 1.32
CA ILE A 27 -10.93 5.70 2.15
C ILE A 27 -10.55 5.78 3.63
N PHE A 28 -9.39 5.26 4.02
CA PHE A 28 -8.88 5.37 5.38
C PHE A 28 -8.76 6.83 5.83
N VAL A 29 -8.11 7.69 5.04
CA VAL A 29 -7.96 9.12 5.36
C VAL A 29 -9.31 9.83 5.49
N GLU A 30 -10.23 9.62 4.54
CA GLU A 30 -11.60 10.17 4.61
C GLU A 30 -12.30 9.71 5.89
N LYS A 31 -12.28 8.41 6.15
CA LYS A 31 -12.97 7.80 7.29
C LYS A 31 -12.47 8.42 8.59
N ILE A 32 -11.16 8.48 8.80
CA ILE A 32 -10.56 9.06 10.01
C ILE A 32 -11.01 10.51 10.21
N LEU A 33 -10.90 11.36 9.17
CA LEU A 33 -11.30 12.76 9.27
C LEU A 33 -12.80 12.94 9.53
N ARG A 34 -13.64 12.02 9.05
CA ARG A 34 -15.09 12.08 9.23
C ARG A 34 -15.54 11.63 10.61
N VAL A 35 -14.97 10.53 11.12
CA VAL A 35 -15.44 9.87 12.35
C VAL A 35 -14.63 10.19 13.61
N GLN A 36 -13.41 10.71 13.46
CA GLN A 36 -12.55 11.09 14.59
C GLN A 36 -12.04 12.53 14.42
N PRO A 37 -12.87 13.57 14.68
CA PRO A 37 -12.48 14.97 14.53
C PRO A 37 -11.34 15.39 15.49
N ASN A 38 -11.13 14.66 16.57
CA ASN A 38 -10.06 14.91 17.54
C ASN A 38 -8.73 14.26 17.16
N VAL A 39 -8.63 13.61 15.99
CA VAL A 39 -7.32 13.20 15.46
C VAL A 39 -6.41 14.43 15.43
N LYS A 40 -5.20 14.28 15.97
CA LYS A 40 -4.27 15.41 16.12
C LYS A 40 -3.79 15.88 14.75
N LYS A 41 -3.19 14.95 13.99
CA LYS A 41 -2.62 15.25 12.67
C LYS A 41 -2.52 13.99 11.81
N LEU A 42 -2.78 14.11 10.52
CA LEU A 42 -2.44 13.13 9.50
C LEU A 42 -1.25 13.65 8.69
N TYR A 43 -0.15 12.93 8.71
CA TYR A 43 0.98 13.16 7.82
C TYR A 43 0.83 12.23 6.61
N LEU A 44 0.81 12.77 5.40
CA LEU A 44 0.60 11.99 4.19
C LEU A 44 1.87 11.99 3.35
N LEU A 45 2.53 10.82 3.21
CA LEU A 45 3.68 10.68 2.32
C LEU A 45 3.21 10.61 0.86
N LEU A 46 3.63 11.58 0.05
CA LEU A 46 3.35 11.63 -1.38
C LEU A 46 4.66 11.68 -2.17
N ARG A 47 4.80 10.75 -3.12
CA ARG A 47 5.94 10.71 -4.05
C ARG A 47 5.97 11.94 -4.93
N ALA A 48 6.90 12.85 -4.69
CA ALA A 48 7.06 14.06 -5.46
C ALA A 48 8.45 14.65 -5.24
N GLU A 49 8.93 15.42 -6.21
CA GLU A 49 10.24 16.07 -6.12
C GLU A 49 10.26 17.19 -5.08
N ASP A 50 9.14 17.88 -4.88
CA ASP A 50 9.04 19.01 -3.96
C ASP A 50 7.65 19.13 -3.32
N LEU A 51 7.53 20.05 -2.36
CA LEU A 51 6.29 20.30 -1.65
C LEU A 51 5.18 20.84 -2.56
N LYS A 52 5.52 21.63 -3.57
CA LYS A 52 4.54 22.19 -4.51
C LYS A 52 3.87 21.06 -5.30
N SER A 53 4.66 20.16 -5.85
CA SER A 53 4.23 19.00 -6.61
C SER A 53 3.45 18.02 -5.73
N ALA A 54 3.92 17.75 -4.50
CA ALA A 54 3.19 16.94 -3.55
C ALA A 54 1.82 17.55 -3.18
N THR A 55 1.77 18.87 -2.98
CA THR A 55 0.53 19.59 -2.67
C THR A 55 -0.45 19.54 -3.83
N GLN A 56 0.02 19.71 -5.07
CA GLN A 56 -0.83 19.57 -6.26
C GLN A 56 -1.42 18.16 -6.35
N ARG A 57 -0.61 17.13 -6.13
CA ARG A 57 -1.08 15.73 -6.08
C ARG A 57 -2.09 15.52 -4.95
N PHE A 58 -1.84 16.05 -3.76
CA PHE A 58 -2.78 16.01 -2.65
C PHE A 58 -4.15 16.61 -3.03
N HIS A 59 -4.17 17.78 -3.66
CA HIS A 59 -5.41 18.39 -4.12
C HIS A 59 -6.11 17.56 -5.21
N ASN A 60 -5.38 17.10 -6.23
CA ASN A 60 -5.98 16.45 -7.40
C ASN A 60 -6.37 14.98 -7.13
N GLU A 61 -5.52 14.24 -6.42
CA GLU A 61 -5.63 12.80 -6.27
C GLU A 61 -6.36 12.40 -4.97
N ILE A 62 -6.42 13.29 -3.97
CA ILE A 62 -7.01 12.99 -2.66
C ILE A 62 -8.25 13.85 -2.42
N ILE A 63 -8.10 15.10 -1.96
CA ILE A 63 -9.25 15.90 -1.49
C ILE A 63 -10.14 16.42 -2.62
N GLY A 64 -9.65 16.42 -3.87
CA GLY A 64 -10.44 16.73 -5.06
C GLY A 64 -11.43 15.62 -5.43
N LYS A 65 -11.25 14.39 -4.94
CA LYS A 65 -12.11 13.25 -5.27
C LYS A 65 -13.48 13.38 -4.63
N GLU A 66 -14.48 12.81 -5.30
CA GLU A 66 -15.86 12.76 -4.80
C GLU A 66 -15.97 12.07 -3.44
N LEU A 67 -15.04 11.17 -3.10
CA LEU A 67 -14.92 10.54 -1.79
C LEU A 67 -15.08 11.53 -0.63
N PHE A 68 -14.50 12.73 -0.76
CA PHE A 68 -14.49 13.75 0.27
C PHE A 68 -15.76 14.64 0.27
N LYS A 69 -16.80 14.33 -0.52
CA LYS A 69 -18.01 15.17 -0.60
C LYS A 69 -18.72 15.31 0.74
N VAL A 70 -18.82 14.23 1.52
CA VAL A 70 -19.47 14.25 2.85
C VAL A 70 -18.72 15.17 3.82
N LEU A 71 -17.38 15.19 3.76
CA LEU A 71 -16.58 16.12 4.54
C LEU A 71 -16.72 17.57 4.05
N LYS A 72 -16.77 17.79 2.73
CA LYS A 72 -16.99 19.12 2.15
C LYS A 72 -18.35 19.69 2.54
N GLU A 73 -19.40 18.88 2.48
CA GLU A 73 -20.76 19.25 2.91
C GLU A 73 -20.80 19.57 4.41
N LYS A 74 -20.16 18.73 5.25
CA LYS A 74 -20.12 18.93 6.71
C LYS A 74 -19.42 20.23 7.12
N TRP A 75 -18.29 20.56 6.48
CA TRP A 75 -17.46 21.70 6.89
C TRP A 75 -17.75 22.98 6.09
N GLY A 76 -18.40 22.89 4.93
CA GLY A 76 -18.73 24.02 4.07
C GLY A 76 -17.50 24.90 3.79
N ASN A 77 -17.64 26.21 4.02
CA ASN A 77 -16.56 27.20 3.81
C ASN A 77 -15.31 26.94 4.69
N ASN A 78 -15.45 26.19 5.78
CA ASN A 78 -14.34 25.87 6.69
C ASN A 78 -13.54 24.63 6.26
N PHE A 79 -13.94 23.93 5.18
CA PHE A 79 -13.29 22.69 4.74
C PHE A 79 -11.78 22.86 4.53
N ASN A 80 -11.36 23.90 3.83
CA ASN A 80 -9.94 24.13 3.55
C ASN A 80 -9.13 24.42 4.83
N SER A 81 -9.73 25.15 5.78
CA SER A 81 -9.10 25.42 7.09
C SER A 81 -8.97 24.14 7.90
N PHE A 82 -10.03 23.34 8.00
CA PHE A 82 -10.03 22.03 8.66
C PHE A 82 -8.98 21.09 8.07
N ILE A 83 -8.90 20.98 6.73
CA ILE A 83 -7.89 20.14 6.07
C ILE A 83 -6.48 20.63 6.36
N SER A 84 -6.22 21.94 6.31
CA SER A 84 -4.90 22.50 6.59
C SER A 84 -4.49 22.32 8.07
N GLU A 85 -5.46 22.36 8.99
CA GLU A 85 -5.24 22.07 10.40
C GLU A 85 -4.92 20.58 10.62
N LYS A 86 -5.64 19.67 9.96
CA LYS A 86 -5.55 18.23 10.22
C LYS A 86 -4.51 17.49 9.39
N ILE A 87 -4.15 17.97 8.21
CA ILE A 87 -3.24 17.27 7.28
C ILE A 87 -1.94 18.05 7.10
N THR A 88 -0.83 17.32 7.07
CA THR A 88 0.47 17.79 6.55
C THR A 88 0.91 16.88 5.42
N VAL A 89 1.17 17.47 4.24
CA VAL A 89 1.73 16.75 3.09
C VAL A 89 3.24 16.60 3.28
N VAL A 90 3.74 15.39 3.10
CA VAL A 90 5.15 15.04 3.24
C VAL A 90 5.67 14.54 1.89
N PRO A 91 6.48 15.32 1.16
CA PRO A 91 7.15 14.83 -0.04
C PRO A 91 8.19 13.78 0.33
N GLY A 92 8.18 12.64 -0.34
CA GLY A 92 9.19 11.59 -0.16
C GLY A 92 8.87 10.31 -0.93
N ASP A 93 9.81 9.38 -0.96
CA ASP A 93 9.70 8.14 -1.73
C ASP A 93 10.16 6.93 -0.91
N ILE A 94 9.33 5.88 -0.89
CA ILE A 94 9.63 4.67 -0.12
C ILE A 94 10.68 3.79 -0.78
N SER A 95 10.98 3.97 -2.07
CA SER A 95 11.99 3.15 -2.76
C SER A 95 13.42 3.38 -2.23
N HIS A 96 13.61 4.35 -1.34
CA HIS A 96 14.91 4.71 -0.79
C HIS A 96 14.87 4.74 0.75
N GLU A 97 16.05 4.59 1.34
CA GLU A 97 16.25 4.75 2.78
C GLU A 97 15.81 6.14 3.25
N ASP A 98 15.36 6.21 4.51
CA ASP A 98 14.85 7.44 5.15
C ASP A 98 13.75 8.18 4.38
N LEU A 99 13.10 7.50 3.44
CA LEU A 99 11.98 7.98 2.64
C LEU A 99 12.29 9.25 1.83
N VAL A 100 13.58 9.61 1.70
CA VAL A 100 14.07 10.85 1.06
C VAL A 100 13.39 12.12 1.61
N LEU A 101 13.22 12.21 2.93
CA LEU A 101 12.64 13.40 3.55
C LEU A 101 13.60 14.59 3.44
N LYS A 102 13.32 15.52 2.53
CA LYS A 102 14.19 16.69 2.27
C LYS A 102 14.24 17.72 3.41
N ASN A 103 13.28 17.67 4.34
CA ASN A 103 13.15 18.64 5.42
C ASN A 103 13.47 18.01 6.78
N SER A 104 14.68 18.27 7.28
CA SER A 104 15.17 17.72 8.55
C SER A 104 14.35 18.14 9.78
N LYS A 105 13.68 19.31 9.73
CA LYS A 105 12.78 19.74 10.81
C LYS A 105 11.50 18.91 10.82
N LEU A 106 10.90 18.69 9.64
CA LEU A 106 9.71 17.87 9.48
C LEU A 106 9.99 16.40 9.83
N GLU A 107 11.14 15.87 9.42
CA GLU A 107 11.58 14.52 9.78
C GLU A 107 11.65 14.33 11.31
N LYS A 108 12.36 15.24 12.01
CA LYS A 108 12.44 15.21 13.48
C LYS A 108 11.08 15.38 14.14
N GLU A 109 10.20 16.19 13.56
CA GLU A 109 8.82 16.32 14.02
C GLU A 109 8.09 14.99 13.89
N LEU A 110 8.16 14.31 12.74
CA LEU A 110 7.52 13.01 12.54
C LEU A 110 8.00 11.98 13.57
N TRP A 111 9.31 11.87 13.80
CA TRP A 111 9.86 10.95 14.81
C TRP A 111 9.38 11.25 16.23
N ARG A 112 9.09 12.52 16.56
CA ARG A 112 8.58 12.90 17.88
C ARG A 112 7.07 12.77 17.99
N GLU A 113 6.35 13.10 16.92
CA GLU A 113 4.91 13.35 16.95
C GLU A 113 4.04 12.20 16.43
N VAL A 114 4.59 11.24 15.69
CA VAL A 114 3.81 10.13 15.11
C VAL A 114 3.53 9.03 16.14
N ASP A 115 2.26 8.69 16.33
CA ASP A 115 1.81 7.59 17.18
C ASP A 115 1.53 6.32 16.38
N ILE A 116 1.12 6.45 15.11
CA ILE A 116 0.68 5.34 14.26
C ILE A 116 1.29 5.51 12.88
N VAL A 117 1.87 4.44 12.34
CA VAL A 117 2.33 4.40 10.94
C VAL A 117 1.45 3.41 10.18
N VAL A 118 0.83 3.85 9.09
CA VAL A 118 0.03 3.02 8.20
C VAL A 118 0.72 2.97 6.84
N ASN A 119 1.33 1.82 6.54
CA ASN A 119 1.94 1.56 5.24
C ASN A 119 0.96 0.85 4.31
N SER A 120 0.38 1.60 3.37
CA SER A 120 -0.47 1.09 2.30
C SER A 120 0.14 1.31 0.91
N ALA A 121 1.40 1.74 0.83
CA ALA A 121 2.08 1.94 -0.45
C ALA A 121 2.52 0.61 -1.04
N ALA A 122 2.18 0.44 -2.32
CA ALA A 122 2.59 -0.68 -3.14
C ALA A 122 2.35 -0.31 -4.60
N THR A 123 3.14 -0.90 -5.51
CA THR A 123 2.63 -1.14 -6.87
C THR A 123 1.70 -2.35 -6.81
N THR A 124 0.49 -2.20 -7.37
CA THR A 124 -0.54 -3.24 -7.41
C THR A 124 -0.66 -3.87 -8.80
N ASN A 125 0.23 -3.50 -9.72
CA ASN A 125 0.26 -4.10 -11.04
C ASN A 125 0.85 -5.51 -10.95
N PHE A 126 0.10 -6.51 -11.44
CA PHE A 126 0.47 -7.92 -11.36
C PHE A 126 1.69 -8.26 -12.21
N ASP A 127 1.91 -7.49 -13.27
CA ASP A 127 3.04 -7.63 -14.19
C ASP A 127 3.97 -6.41 -14.11
N GLU A 128 4.16 -5.78 -12.94
CA GLU A 128 5.12 -4.69 -12.83
C GLU A 128 6.56 -5.16 -13.11
N ARG A 129 7.40 -4.25 -13.60
CA ARG A 129 8.85 -4.47 -13.69
C ARG A 129 9.40 -4.96 -12.35
N TYR A 130 10.22 -6.02 -12.39
CA TYR A 130 10.62 -6.71 -11.18
C TYR A 130 11.44 -5.84 -10.21
N ASP A 131 12.39 -5.04 -10.73
CA ASP A 131 13.18 -4.07 -9.97
C ASP A 131 12.30 -3.05 -9.24
N VAL A 132 11.29 -2.52 -9.94
CA VAL A 132 10.33 -1.55 -9.38
C VAL A 132 9.47 -2.21 -8.30
N ALA A 133 8.95 -3.42 -8.56
CA ALA A 133 8.10 -4.14 -7.63
C ALA A 133 8.86 -4.52 -6.35
N LEU A 134 10.11 -4.99 -6.47
CA LEU A 134 11.00 -5.26 -5.34
C LEU A 134 11.29 -3.99 -4.53
N GLY A 135 11.67 -2.90 -5.21
CA GLY A 135 11.99 -1.63 -4.57
C GLY A 135 10.82 -1.04 -3.78
N LEU A 136 9.58 -1.16 -4.29
CA LEU A 136 8.39 -0.62 -3.63
C LEU A 136 7.78 -1.59 -2.61
N ASN A 137 7.45 -2.80 -3.02
CA ASN A 137 6.63 -3.71 -2.22
C ASN A 137 7.45 -4.44 -1.15
N ALA A 138 8.73 -4.72 -1.41
CA ALA A 138 9.63 -5.39 -0.46
C ALA A 138 10.51 -4.37 0.29
N LEU A 139 11.48 -3.75 -0.38
CA LEU A 139 12.40 -2.81 0.28
C LEU A 139 11.69 -1.57 0.82
N GLY A 140 10.72 -1.02 0.07
CA GLY A 140 9.94 0.11 0.57
C GLY A 140 9.14 -0.21 1.83
N ALA A 141 8.66 -1.45 1.99
CA ALA A 141 8.06 -1.88 3.25
C ALA A 141 9.07 -1.87 4.41
N LYS A 142 10.32 -2.33 4.14
CA LYS A 142 11.42 -2.28 5.10
C LYS A 142 11.84 -0.85 5.43
N HIS A 143 11.98 0.04 4.45
CA HIS A 143 12.35 1.44 4.68
C HIS A 143 11.32 2.16 5.56
N VAL A 144 10.02 1.93 5.33
CA VAL A 144 8.96 2.48 6.19
C VAL A 144 9.01 1.88 7.59
N LEU A 145 9.32 0.59 7.74
CA LEU A 145 9.53 -0.01 9.05
C LEU A 145 10.71 0.62 9.79
N ASP A 146 11.83 0.81 9.11
CA ASP A 146 13.04 1.39 9.70
C ASP A 146 12.81 2.86 10.10
N PHE A 147 12.05 3.61 9.31
CA PHE A 147 11.54 4.92 9.71
C PHE A 147 10.65 4.84 10.96
N ALA A 148 9.70 3.89 11.00
CA ALA A 148 8.78 3.72 12.12
C ALA A 148 9.50 3.40 13.44
N LYS A 149 10.63 2.66 13.40
CA LYS A 149 11.47 2.40 14.57
C LYS A 149 12.10 3.66 15.18
N LYS A 150 12.28 4.72 14.38
CA LYS A 150 12.79 6.01 14.85
C LYS A 150 11.71 6.85 15.55
N CYS A 151 10.43 6.49 15.43
CA CYS A 151 9.33 7.20 16.06
C CYS A 151 9.24 6.89 17.57
N ALA A 152 9.55 7.90 18.40
CA ALA A 152 9.76 7.73 19.84
C ALA A 152 8.51 7.28 20.64
N LYS A 153 7.31 7.55 20.13
CA LYS A 153 6.04 7.21 20.81
C LYS A 153 5.15 6.27 20.02
N LEU A 154 5.70 5.59 19.00
CA LEU A 154 4.92 4.72 18.12
C LEU A 154 4.18 3.66 18.94
N LYS A 155 2.86 3.58 18.72
CA LYS A 155 1.95 2.62 19.35
C LYS A 155 1.71 1.42 18.46
N VAL A 156 1.65 1.61 17.15
CA VAL A 156 1.45 0.52 16.19
C VAL A 156 1.97 0.89 14.80
N PHE A 157 2.56 -0.10 14.14
CA PHE A 157 2.87 -0.09 12.73
C PHE A 157 1.90 -1.04 12.00
N VAL A 158 1.10 -0.49 11.09
CA VAL A 158 0.16 -1.24 10.27
C VAL A 158 0.74 -1.38 8.87
N HIS A 159 0.93 -2.62 8.42
CA HIS A 159 1.34 -2.92 7.05
C HIS A 159 0.18 -3.55 6.29
N VAL A 160 -0.26 -2.90 5.21
CA VAL A 160 -1.28 -3.45 4.31
C VAL A 160 -0.58 -4.35 3.30
N SER A 161 -0.88 -5.63 3.39
CA SER A 161 -0.48 -6.68 2.46
C SER A 161 -1.65 -7.07 1.55
N THR A 162 -1.82 -8.36 1.27
CA THR A 162 -2.93 -8.92 0.50
C THR A 162 -3.20 -10.35 0.94
N ALA A 163 -4.45 -10.82 0.90
CA ALA A 163 -4.80 -12.22 1.15
C ALA A 163 -4.09 -13.17 0.17
N TYR A 164 -3.77 -12.67 -1.02
CA TYR A 164 -3.17 -13.46 -2.09
C TYR A 164 -1.72 -13.88 -1.83
N VAL A 165 -1.04 -13.34 -0.81
CA VAL A 165 0.32 -13.83 -0.42
C VAL A 165 0.35 -15.32 -0.10
N ALA A 166 -0.80 -15.94 0.17
CA ALA A 166 -0.93 -17.38 0.34
C ALA A 166 -0.85 -18.18 -0.98
N GLY A 167 -0.77 -17.49 -2.13
CA GLY A 167 -0.72 -18.06 -3.47
C GLY A 167 -1.99 -18.81 -3.83
N GLU A 168 -1.83 -19.96 -4.46
CA GLU A 168 -2.94 -20.80 -4.96
C GLU A 168 -3.30 -21.94 -4.00
N LYS A 169 -2.88 -21.82 -2.72
CA LYS A 169 -3.20 -22.81 -1.69
C LYS A 169 -4.71 -22.89 -1.49
N SER A 170 -5.21 -24.12 -1.39
CA SER A 170 -6.61 -24.42 -1.14
C SER A 170 -6.82 -24.89 0.31
N GLY A 171 -8.04 -24.77 0.81
CA GLY A 171 -8.42 -25.22 2.15
C GLY A 171 -8.24 -24.13 3.22
N LEU A 172 -8.12 -24.54 4.48
CA LEU A 172 -7.96 -23.63 5.61
C LEU A 172 -6.55 -23.01 5.62
N ILE A 173 -6.47 -21.69 5.46
CA ILE A 173 -5.23 -20.92 5.50
C ILE A 173 -5.21 -20.12 6.80
N LEU A 174 -4.29 -20.47 7.70
CA LEU A 174 -4.12 -19.77 8.98
C LEU A 174 -3.37 -18.45 8.77
N GLU A 175 -3.67 -17.44 9.60
CA GLU A 175 -3.03 -16.12 9.64
C GLU A 175 -1.59 -16.15 10.21
N SER A 176 -0.81 -17.16 9.83
CA SER A 176 0.58 -17.31 10.22
C SER A 176 1.49 -16.26 9.58
N SER A 177 2.54 -15.88 10.31
CA SER A 177 3.60 -15.01 9.79
C SER A 177 4.45 -15.73 8.75
N PHE A 178 4.96 -14.97 7.76
CA PHE A 178 5.96 -15.48 6.83
C PHE A 178 7.35 -15.45 7.45
N SER A 179 7.98 -16.61 7.53
CA SER A 179 9.41 -16.72 7.87
C SER A 179 10.27 -16.27 6.69
N MET A 180 11.42 -15.69 7.00
CA MET A 180 12.40 -15.26 6.01
C MET A 180 12.82 -16.44 5.12
N GLY A 181 12.70 -16.29 3.79
CA GLY A 181 13.08 -17.29 2.80
C GLY A 181 12.09 -18.46 2.63
N LYS A 182 10.93 -18.42 3.30
CA LYS A 182 9.88 -19.44 3.15
C LYS A 182 9.22 -19.31 1.77
N THR A 183 9.17 -20.39 1.02
CA THR A 183 8.49 -20.46 -0.30
C THR A 183 7.14 -21.18 -0.19
N LEU A 184 6.28 -21.03 -1.20
CA LEU A 184 4.97 -21.70 -1.19
C LEU A 184 5.01 -23.13 -1.70
N ASN A 185 5.95 -23.43 -2.60
CA ASN A 185 6.12 -24.74 -3.27
C ASN A 185 7.23 -25.61 -2.65
N GLY A 186 7.89 -25.16 -1.58
CA GLY A 186 8.93 -25.91 -0.87
C GLY A 186 10.33 -25.82 -1.49
N VAL A 187 10.51 -25.08 -2.59
CA VAL A 187 11.82 -24.78 -3.16
C VAL A 187 12.65 -24.00 -2.13
N SER A 188 13.87 -24.45 -1.86
CA SER A 188 14.81 -23.72 -0.99
C SER A 188 15.53 -22.62 -1.77
N GLY A 189 16.11 -21.65 -1.05
CA GLY A 189 17.03 -20.67 -1.64
C GLY A 189 16.42 -19.32 -2.01
N LEU A 190 15.19 -19.02 -1.55
CA LEU A 190 14.68 -17.65 -1.60
C LEU A 190 15.48 -16.78 -0.62
N ASP A 191 16.32 -15.91 -1.15
CA ASP A 191 17.00 -14.84 -0.42
C ASP A 191 16.66 -13.51 -1.08
N ILE A 192 16.01 -12.61 -0.34
CA ILE A 192 15.57 -11.33 -0.88
C ILE A 192 16.74 -10.50 -1.40
N ASN A 193 17.90 -10.52 -0.74
CA ASN A 193 19.07 -9.78 -1.21
C ASN A 193 19.63 -10.35 -2.52
N VAL A 194 19.51 -11.67 -2.71
CA VAL A 194 19.86 -12.31 -3.98
C VAL A 194 18.87 -11.90 -5.06
N GLU A 195 17.57 -11.90 -4.78
CA GLU A 195 16.54 -11.42 -5.73
C GLU A 195 16.77 -9.95 -6.14
N MET A 196 17.16 -9.08 -5.20
CA MET A 196 17.54 -7.70 -5.50
C MET A 196 18.70 -7.65 -6.49
N LYS A 197 19.78 -8.39 -6.22
CA LYS A 197 20.96 -8.43 -7.09
C LYS A 197 20.63 -8.95 -8.48
N VAL A 198 19.81 -10.01 -8.58
CA VAL A 198 19.35 -10.55 -9.86
C VAL A 198 18.63 -9.48 -10.68
N ALA A 199 17.70 -8.74 -10.07
CA ALA A 199 17.00 -7.66 -10.77
C ALA A 199 17.93 -6.50 -11.16
N GLU A 200 18.87 -6.12 -10.30
CA GLU A 200 19.84 -5.05 -10.58
C GLU A 200 20.84 -5.43 -11.68
N GLU A 201 21.34 -6.65 -11.68
CA GLU A 201 22.30 -7.15 -12.67
C GLU A 201 21.65 -7.28 -14.06
N GLU A 202 20.43 -7.81 -14.13
CA GLU A 202 19.68 -7.89 -15.38
C GLU A 202 19.42 -6.48 -15.96
N LEU A 203 18.98 -5.54 -15.11
CA LEU A 203 18.75 -4.16 -15.54
C LEU A 203 20.04 -3.51 -16.07
N LYS A 204 21.17 -3.67 -15.36
CA LYS A 204 22.47 -3.14 -15.79
C LYS A 204 22.93 -3.76 -17.10
N GLN A 205 22.73 -5.07 -17.28
CA GLN A 205 23.07 -5.78 -18.50
C GLN A 205 22.28 -5.26 -19.69
N LEU A 206 20.96 -5.12 -19.56
CA LEU A 206 20.09 -4.59 -20.61
C LEU A 206 20.48 -3.16 -20.99
N GLN A 207 20.77 -2.31 -19.99
CA GLN A 207 21.25 -0.95 -20.22
C GLN A 207 22.60 -0.91 -20.95
N ALA A 208 23.55 -1.78 -20.56
CA ALA A 208 24.85 -1.88 -21.21
C ALA A 208 24.77 -2.36 -22.67
N GLN A 209 23.74 -3.16 -22.99
CA GLN A 209 23.43 -3.59 -24.35
C GLN A 209 22.70 -2.52 -25.18
N GLY A 210 22.36 -1.37 -24.59
CA GLY A 210 21.61 -0.31 -25.26
C GLY A 210 20.16 -0.68 -25.55
N ALA A 211 19.56 -1.58 -24.75
CA ALA A 211 18.17 -1.96 -24.89
C ALA A 211 17.24 -0.75 -24.71
N SER A 212 16.17 -0.70 -25.48
CA SER A 212 15.16 0.35 -25.34
C SER A 212 14.37 0.22 -24.04
N GLU A 213 13.78 1.32 -23.54
CA GLU A 213 12.91 1.29 -22.34
C GLU A 213 11.74 0.29 -22.46
N LYS A 214 11.23 0.09 -23.69
CA LYS A 214 10.18 -0.89 -23.95
C LYS A 214 10.69 -2.32 -23.80
N GLU A 215 11.89 -2.60 -24.27
CA GLU A 215 12.55 -3.90 -24.10
C GLU A 215 12.90 -4.17 -22.65
N ILE A 216 13.51 -3.19 -21.96
CA ILE A 216 13.80 -3.26 -20.52
C ILE A 216 12.53 -3.56 -19.75
N THR A 217 11.46 -2.81 -20.02
CA THR A 217 10.18 -3.03 -19.36
C THR A 217 9.68 -4.45 -19.60
N ARG A 218 9.66 -4.92 -20.85
CA ARG A 218 9.18 -6.28 -21.16
C ARG A 218 10.01 -7.35 -20.44
N VAL A 219 11.34 -7.31 -20.55
CA VAL A 219 12.22 -8.33 -19.96
C VAL A 219 12.11 -8.33 -18.43
N MET A 220 12.07 -7.16 -17.79
CA MET A 220 11.95 -7.07 -16.33
C MET A 220 10.58 -7.55 -15.82
N LYS A 221 9.52 -7.44 -16.62
CA LYS A 221 8.21 -8.03 -16.28
C LYS A 221 8.24 -9.56 -16.39
N ASP A 222 8.84 -10.08 -17.46
CA ASP A 222 9.00 -11.51 -17.70
C ASP A 222 9.83 -12.14 -16.56
N LEU A 223 10.94 -11.50 -16.18
CA LEU A 223 11.79 -11.90 -15.06
C LEU A 223 10.98 -12.00 -13.76
N GLY A 224 10.24 -10.95 -13.38
CA GLY A 224 9.45 -10.98 -12.15
C GLY A 224 8.42 -12.11 -12.10
N THR A 225 7.80 -12.41 -13.26
CA THR A 225 6.85 -13.51 -13.39
C THR A 225 7.55 -14.87 -13.25
N GLU A 226 8.72 -15.04 -13.85
CA GLU A 226 9.54 -16.24 -13.72
C GLU A 226 9.96 -16.49 -12.27
N ARG A 227 10.51 -15.45 -11.61
CA ARG A 227 10.94 -15.54 -10.20
C ARG A 227 9.78 -15.84 -9.26
N ALA A 228 8.61 -15.21 -9.46
CA ALA A 228 7.43 -15.49 -8.67
C ALA A 228 7.02 -16.98 -8.76
N ARG A 229 6.94 -17.51 -9.98
CA ARG A 229 6.57 -18.91 -10.24
C ARG A 229 7.59 -19.89 -9.69
N LEU A 230 8.88 -19.57 -9.79
CA LEU A 230 9.98 -20.38 -9.24
C LEU A 230 9.76 -20.68 -7.74
N PHE A 231 9.28 -19.71 -6.97
CA PHE A 231 9.05 -19.86 -5.53
C PHE A 231 7.58 -20.12 -5.13
N GLY A 232 6.70 -20.35 -6.12
CA GLY A 232 5.34 -20.81 -5.93
C GLY A 232 4.28 -19.71 -5.80
N TRP A 233 4.59 -18.47 -6.16
CA TRP A 233 3.61 -17.39 -6.27
C TRP A 233 3.14 -17.17 -7.71
N PRO A 234 1.87 -16.78 -7.92
CA PRO A 234 1.30 -16.71 -9.27
C PRO A 234 1.80 -15.52 -10.10
N ASN A 235 2.27 -14.46 -9.46
CA ASN A 235 2.71 -13.23 -10.13
C ASN A 235 3.64 -12.37 -9.24
N THR A 236 4.27 -11.37 -9.87
CA THR A 236 5.25 -10.46 -9.27
C THR A 236 4.69 -9.67 -8.08
N TYR A 237 3.44 -9.19 -8.20
CA TYR A 237 2.79 -8.41 -7.12
C TYR A 237 2.70 -9.23 -5.83
N VAL A 238 2.10 -10.41 -5.91
CA VAL A 238 1.90 -11.27 -4.75
C VAL A 238 3.25 -11.69 -4.15
N PHE A 239 4.20 -12.05 -4.99
CA PHE A 239 5.53 -12.47 -4.56
C PHE A 239 6.25 -11.35 -3.80
N THR A 240 6.27 -10.13 -4.34
CA THR A 240 6.94 -8.99 -3.71
C THR A 240 6.22 -8.50 -2.46
N LYS A 241 4.89 -8.66 -2.37
CA LYS A 241 4.14 -8.44 -1.11
C LYS A 241 4.48 -9.47 -0.03
N ALA A 242 4.64 -10.74 -0.39
CA ALA A 242 5.11 -11.77 0.54
C ALA A 242 6.53 -11.47 1.03
N MET A 243 7.43 -11.03 0.14
CA MET A 243 8.77 -10.57 0.53
C MET A 243 8.73 -9.35 1.47
N GLY A 244 7.84 -8.39 1.20
CA GLY A 244 7.58 -7.27 2.12
C GLY A 244 7.13 -7.74 3.51
N GLU A 245 6.21 -8.72 3.58
CA GLU A 245 5.79 -9.33 4.85
C GLU A 245 6.94 -10.00 5.60
N MET A 246 7.80 -10.74 4.90
CA MET A 246 8.98 -11.37 5.50
C MET A 246 9.92 -10.34 6.10
N LEU A 247 10.21 -9.26 5.35
CA LEU A 247 11.08 -8.19 5.84
C LEU A 247 10.46 -7.50 7.06
N VAL A 248 9.21 -7.07 6.99
CA VAL A 248 8.61 -6.35 8.13
C VAL A 248 8.44 -7.27 9.35
N GLY A 249 8.06 -8.52 9.14
CA GLY A 249 7.88 -9.51 10.21
C GLY A 249 9.19 -9.88 10.89
N ASN A 250 10.26 -10.09 10.12
CA ASN A 250 11.56 -10.48 10.64
C ASN A 250 12.30 -9.32 11.31
N PHE A 251 12.22 -8.11 10.73
CA PHE A 251 12.99 -6.96 11.21
C PHE A 251 12.24 -6.05 12.18
N LYS A 252 10.97 -6.31 12.54
CA LYS A 252 10.21 -5.41 13.44
C LYS A 252 10.84 -5.20 14.81
N GLY A 253 11.62 -6.16 15.31
CA GLY A 253 12.08 -6.17 16.71
C GLY A 253 10.88 -6.10 17.68
N ASN A 254 10.91 -5.12 18.58
CA ASN A 254 9.86 -4.92 19.59
C ASN A 254 8.68 -4.05 19.11
N LEU A 255 8.69 -3.60 17.86
CA LEU A 255 7.61 -2.78 17.32
C LEU A 255 6.29 -3.58 17.30
N PRO A 256 5.18 -3.02 17.80
CA PRO A 256 3.85 -3.59 17.60
C PRO A 256 3.48 -3.53 16.11
N LEU A 257 3.43 -4.70 15.46
CA LEU A 257 3.15 -4.85 14.04
C LEU A 257 1.76 -5.48 13.83
N VAL A 258 0.96 -4.88 12.96
CA VAL A 258 -0.27 -5.45 12.42
C VAL A 258 -0.11 -5.61 10.92
N ILE A 259 -0.31 -6.83 10.40
CA ILE A 259 -0.36 -7.10 8.97
C ILE A 259 -1.82 -7.29 8.59
N VAL A 260 -2.32 -6.45 7.67
CA VAL A 260 -3.69 -6.55 7.16
C VAL A 260 -3.62 -7.14 5.76
N ARG A 261 -4.30 -8.26 5.51
CA ARG A 261 -4.30 -8.97 4.23
C ARG A 261 -5.68 -8.86 3.54
N PRO A 262 -6.03 -7.70 2.94
CA PRO A 262 -7.29 -7.57 2.23
C PRO A 262 -7.32 -8.49 0.99
N ALA A 263 -8.52 -9.00 0.66
CA ALA A 263 -8.82 -9.62 -0.63
C ALA A 263 -9.04 -8.53 -1.71
N VAL A 264 -9.90 -8.76 -2.70
CA VAL A 264 -10.19 -7.74 -3.71
C VAL A 264 -11.00 -6.61 -3.08
N VAL A 265 -10.43 -5.40 -3.03
CA VAL A 265 -11.14 -4.21 -2.55
C VAL A 265 -11.94 -3.61 -3.72
N THR A 266 -13.24 -3.41 -3.54
CA THR A 266 -14.19 -2.87 -4.53
C THR A 266 -14.82 -1.56 -4.03
N SER A 267 -15.84 -1.07 -4.74
CA SER A 267 -16.61 0.13 -4.40
C SER A 267 -17.17 0.09 -2.98
N THR A 268 -17.44 1.25 -2.39
CA THR A 268 -17.97 1.34 -1.03
C THR A 268 -19.39 0.78 -0.92
N PHE A 269 -19.65 -0.11 0.05
CA PHE A 269 -21.01 -0.64 0.24
C PHE A 269 -21.96 0.40 0.85
N LYS A 270 -21.49 1.12 1.87
CA LYS A 270 -22.34 2.05 2.67
C LYS A 270 -21.68 3.38 2.94
N GLU A 271 -20.44 3.39 3.41
CA GLU A 271 -19.77 4.61 3.88
C GLU A 271 -18.57 4.99 2.99
N PRO A 272 -18.27 6.29 2.80
CA PRO A 272 -19.05 7.44 3.26
C PRO A 272 -20.40 7.60 2.53
N PHE A 273 -20.54 6.99 1.36
CA PHE A 273 -21.77 6.83 0.60
C PHE A 273 -21.64 5.57 -0.27
N PRO A 274 -22.73 4.91 -0.66
CA PRO A 274 -22.68 3.71 -1.47
C PRO A 274 -22.16 3.98 -2.89
N GLY A 275 -21.42 3.02 -3.44
CA GLY A 275 -21.00 2.98 -4.84
C GLY A 275 -19.81 3.88 -5.19
N TRP A 276 -19.12 4.47 -4.22
CA TRP A 276 -17.92 5.23 -4.54
C TRP A 276 -16.80 4.29 -4.97
N ILE A 277 -16.20 4.60 -6.11
CA ILE A 277 -15.00 3.93 -6.61
C ILE A 277 -14.08 4.93 -7.29
N GLU A 278 -12.78 4.65 -7.28
CA GLU A 278 -11.83 5.39 -8.10
C GLU A 278 -11.25 4.53 -9.22
N GLY A 279 -11.63 4.90 -10.44
CA GLY A 279 -11.31 4.15 -11.64
C GLY A 279 -12.13 2.87 -11.75
N LEU A 280 -11.91 2.11 -12.82
CA LEU A 280 -12.40 0.74 -12.96
C LEU A 280 -11.23 -0.18 -12.66
N ARG A 281 -11.30 -0.91 -11.53
CA ARG A 281 -10.29 -1.90 -11.15
C ARG A 281 -10.84 -3.29 -11.44
N THR A 282 -9.95 -4.25 -11.68
CA THR A 282 -10.18 -5.68 -11.95
C THR A 282 -11.65 -6.13 -12.01
N ILE A 283 -12.30 -6.32 -10.86
CA ILE A 283 -13.67 -6.84 -10.76
C ILE A 283 -14.74 -5.80 -11.10
N ASP A 284 -14.47 -4.53 -10.84
CA ASP A 284 -15.40 -3.42 -11.09
C ASP A 284 -15.65 -3.23 -12.58
N SER A 285 -14.65 -3.47 -13.42
CA SER A 285 -14.82 -3.51 -14.89
C SER A 285 -15.84 -4.57 -15.31
N VAL A 286 -15.83 -5.73 -14.66
CA VAL A 286 -16.79 -6.81 -14.92
C VAL A 286 -18.19 -6.40 -14.42
N ILE A 287 -18.27 -5.88 -13.18
CA ILE A 287 -19.53 -5.42 -12.57
C ILE A 287 -20.19 -4.33 -13.45
N VAL A 288 -19.43 -3.32 -13.86
CA VAL A 288 -19.93 -2.23 -14.71
C VAL A 288 -20.28 -2.73 -16.11
N GLY A 289 -19.49 -3.65 -16.68
CA GLY A 289 -19.80 -4.25 -17.97
C GLY A 289 -21.12 -5.02 -17.97
N ILE A 290 -21.38 -5.81 -16.92
CA ILE A 290 -22.64 -6.52 -16.72
C ILE A 290 -23.78 -5.53 -16.49
N GLY A 291 -23.60 -4.54 -15.60
CA GLY A 291 -24.61 -3.54 -15.29
C GLY A 291 -25.01 -2.67 -16.50
N LYS A 292 -24.10 -2.46 -17.46
CA LYS A 292 -24.38 -1.76 -18.72
C LYS A 292 -24.94 -2.68 -19.83
N GLY A 293 -24.99 -3.99 -19.62
CA GLY A 293 -25.36 -4.96 -20.65
C GLY A 293 -24.29 -5.22 -21.71
N ASN A 294 -23.07 -4.70 -21.54
CA ASN A 294 -21.94 -4.92 -22.44
C ASN A 294 -21.30 -6.30 -22.27
N ILE A 295 -21.41 -6.87 -21.07
CA ILE A 295 -20.94 -8.22 -20.74
C ILE A 295 -22.18 -9.03 -20.34
N THR A 296 -22.58 -9.98 -21.18
CA THR A 296 -23.73 -10.85 -20.92
C THR A 296 -23.35 -12.14 -20.21
N CYS A 297 -22.07 -12.52 -20.23
CA CYS A 297 -21.52 -13.67 -19.53
C CYS A 297 -20.04 -13.45 -19.18
N PHE A 298 -19.57 -14.08 -18.11
CA PHE A 298 -18.17 -14.09 -17.72
C PHE A 298 -17.68 -15.55 -17.62
N LEU A 299 -16.71 -15.93 -18.43
CA LEU A 299 -16.15 -17.28 -18.42
C LEU A 299 -15.33 -17.49 -17.15
N GLY A 300 -15.75 -18.44 -16.33
CA GLY A 300 -15.06 -18.79 -15.10
C GLY A 300 -15.50 -20.15 -14.58
N ASN A 301 -14.72 -20.71 -13.67
CA ASN A 301 -15.13 -21.92 -12.97
C ASN A 301 -16.22 -21.53 -11.94
N PRO A 302 -17.46 -22.05 -12.06
CA PRO A 302 -18.58 -21.67 -11.19
C PRO A 302 -18.37 -22.08 -9.72
N LYS A 303 -17.35 -22.88 -9.42
CA LYS A 303 -16.97 -23.28 -8.06
C LYS A 303 -15.97 -22.32 -7.41
N VAL A 304 -15.46 -21.32 -8.14
CA VAL A 304 -14.52 -20.34 -7.59
C VAL A 304 -15.28 -19.29 -6.80
N THR A 305 -14.89 -19.11 -5.54
CA THR A 305 -15.34 -18.01 -4.69
C THR A 305 -14.47 -16.79 -4.97
N VAL A 306 -15.09 -15.62 -5.18
CA VAL A 306 -14.40 -14.34 -5.29
C VAL A 306 -14.69 -13.53 -4.04
N ASP A 307 -13.69 -13.38 -3.17
CA ASP A 307 -13.82 -12.60 -1.95
C ASP A 307 -13.63 -11.10 -2.22
N LEU A 308 -14.68 -10.33 -1.96
CA LEU A 308 -14.73 -8.88 -2.14
C LEU A 308 -14.83 -8.18 -0.79
N VAL A 309 -14.07 -7.10 -0.63
CA VAL A 309 -14.14 -6.17 0.52
C VAL A 309 -14.65 -4.83 0.02
N SER A 310 -15.73 -4.33 0.65
CA SER A 310 -16.54 -3.18 0.21
C SER A 310 -16.86 -2.26 1.37
#